data_AF-A0A6A6C7L9-F1
#
_entry.id   AF-A0A6A6C7L9-F1
#
_cell.length_a   1.000
_cell.length_b   1.000
_cell.length_c   1.000
_cell.angle_alpha   90.00
_cell.angle_beta   90.00
_cell.angle_gamma   90.00
#
_symmetry.space_group_name_H-M   'P 1'
#
loop_
_entity.id
_entity.type
_entity.pdbx_description
1 polymer ?
#
loop_
_entity_poly.entity_id
_entity_poly.type
_entity_poly.pdbx_seq_one_letter_code
_entity_poly.pdbx_strand_id
1 'polypeptide(L)'
;MAQSQVPIPALAAVARFVGVVFPTMFCGITSQYSIIFVQPIVDHAPTKVAAKQWLQGYQLGPVWVPPIVAPGTAANVFLAIIAKTPLQRNLYVAAALCIFSIMPITFFYMEPGINGALKWKIQSLLKDEGMNWGETSIFAPSVTKHSATQAARRWAEKTDLKELIRFWRRINDFRYVIGGVAALLSGYATFSQLG
;
A
#
# COMPACT_ATOMS: atom_id res chain seq x y z
N MET A 1 -41.00 -12.73 -2.64
CA MET A 1 -39.77 -11.92 -2.47
C MET A 1 -39.06 -11.85 -3.81
N ALA A 2 -39.18 -10.74 -4.55
CA ALA A 2 -38.46 -10.56 -5.80
C ALA A 2 -37.02 -10.13 -5.49
N GLN A 3 -36.04 -10.94 -5.87
CA GLN A 3 -34.64 -10.54 -5.84
C GLN A 3 -34.45 -9.43 -6.88
N SER A 4 -34.23 -8.17 -6.45
CA SER A 4 -33.88 -7.11 -7.38
C SER A 4 -32.48 -7.39 -7.93
N GLN A 5 -32.39 -7.96 -9.13
CA GLN A 5 -31.13 -8.08 -9.83
C GLN A 5 -30.65 -6.68 -10.19
N VAL A 6 -29.47 -6.29 -9.68
CA VAL A 6 -28.84 -5.01 -10.05
C VAL A 6 -28.55 -5.04 -11.54
N PRO A 7 -29.07 -4.08 -12.34
CA PRO A 7 -28.88 -4.11 -13.78
C PRO A 7 -27.40 -3.89 -14.11
N ILE A 8 -26.86 -4.66 -15.06
CA ILE A 8 -25.46 -4.62 -15.51
C ILE A 8 -24.93 -3.19 -15.73
N PRO A 9 -25.71 -2.24 -16.29
CA PRO A 9 -25.29 -0.83 -16.42
C PRO A 9 -24.96 -0.13 -15.09
N ALA A 10 -25.74 -0.38 -14.02
CA ALA A 10 -25.51 0.22 -12.71
C ALA A 10 -24.23 -0.33 -12.07
N LEU A 11 -24.02 -1.64 -12.17
CA LEU A 11 -22.81 -2.29 -11.67
C LEU A 11 -21.55 -1.80 -12.43
N ALA A 12 -21.65 -1.63 -13.75
CA ALA A 12 -20.57 -1.07 -14.56
C ALA A 12 -20.23 0.39 -14.19
N ALA A 13 -21.23 1.21 -13.85
CA ALA A 13 -21.00 2.58 -13.39
C ALA A 13 -20.23 2.61 -12.05
N VAL A 14 -20.66 1.79 -11.08
CA VAL A 14 -19.98 1.65 -9.79
C VAL A 14 -18.55 1.14 -9.99
N ALA A 15 -18.37 0.12 -10.83
CA ALA A 15 -17.04 -0.42 -11.11
C ALA A 15 -16.11 0.60 -11.77
N ARG A 16 -16.60 1.42 -12.72
CA ARG A 16 -15.83 2.53 -13.30
C ARG A 16 -15.40 3.53 -12.24
N PHE A 17 -16.32 3.94 -11.37
CA PHE A 17 -16.01 4.84 -10.27
C PHE A 17 -14.93 4.27 -9.34
N VAL A 18 -15.14 3.05 -8.83
CA VAL A 18 -14.20 2.37 -7.92
C VAL A 18 -12.85 2.13 -8.60
N GLY A 19 -12.86 1.67 -9.85
CA GLY A 19 -11.68 1.34 -10.64
C GLY A 19 -10.74 2.53 -10.87
N VAL A 20 -11.27 3.75 -10.91
CA VAL A 20 -10.50 5.00 -11.04
C VAL A 20 -10.17 5.60 -9.67
N VAL A 21 -11.17 5.75 -8.81
CA VAL A 21 -11.04 6.49 -7.55
C VAL A 21 -10.13 5.76 -6.56
N PHE A 22 -10.21 4.43 -6.45
CA PHE A 22 -9.45 3.72 -5.43
C PHE A 22 -7.94 3.73 -5.71
N PRO A 23 -7.46 3.48 -6.95
CA PRO A 23 -6.06 3.72 -7.29
C PRO A 23 -5.60 5.17 -7.08
N THR A 24 -6.48 6.14 -7.36
CA THR A 24 -6.20 7.57 -7.13
C THR A 24 -6.04 7.87 -5.64
N MET A 25 -6.96 7.38 -4.79
CA MET A 25 -6.87 7.51 -3.34
C MET A 25 -5.61 6.84 -2.79
N PHE A 26 -5.28 5.64 -3.28
CA PHE A 26 -4.05 4.96 -2.90
C PHE A 26 -2.82 5.83 -3.23
N CYS A 27 -2.75 6.38 -4.44
CA CYS A 27 -1.67 7.28 -4.85
C CYS A 27 -1.59 8.53 -3.94
N GLY A 28 -2.72 9.18 -3.68
CA GLY A 28 -2.80 10.38 -2.85
C GLY A 28 -2.35 10.14 -1.40
N ILE A 29 -2.94 9.14 -0.74
CA ILE A 29 -2.59 8.80 0.65
C ILE A 29 -1.12 8.37 0.74
N THR A 30 -0.66 7.53 -0.18
CA THR A 30 0.72 7.00 -0.15
C THR A 30 1.75 8.12 -0.39
N SER A 31 1.49 9.06 -1.31
CA SER A 31 2.36 10.23 -1.52
C SER A 31 2.34 11.20 -0.33
N GLN A 32 1.18 11.41 0.30
CA GLN A 32 1.06 12.15 1.55
C GLN A 32 1.91 11.53 2.66
N TYR A 33 1.92 10.20 2.78
CA TYR A 33 2.78 9.50 3.75
C TYR A 33 4.27 9.81 3.52
N SER A 34 4.70 9.87 2.27
CA SER A 34 6.09 10.17 1.94
C SER A 34 6.49 11.63 2.22
N ILE A 35 5.61 12.57 1.88
CA ILE A 35 5.93 14.01 1.90
C ILE A 35 5.57 14.64 3.25
N ILE A 36 4.34 14.45 3.71
CA ILE A 36 3.80 15.16 4.86
C ILE A 36 4.08 14.40 6.17
N PHE A 37 4.14 13.07 6.11
CA PHE A 37 4.40 12.25 7.31
C PHE A 37 5.90 11.94 7.47
N VAL A 38 6.57 11.37 6.48
CA VAL A 38 7.97 10.92 6.65
C VAL A 38 8.97 12.08 6.68
N GLN A 39 8.86 13.08 5.79
CA GLN A 39 9.88 14.15 5.70
C GLN A 39 10.10 14.86 7.04
N PRO A 40 9.05 15.34 7.77
CA PRO A 40 9.27 16.04 9.03
C PRO A 40 9.85 15.14 10.13
N ILE A 41 9.45 13.85 10.17
CA ILE A 41 9.98 12.86 11.12
C ILE A 41 11.49 12.71 10.94
N VAL A 42 11.92 12.55 9.69
CA VAL A 42 13.33 12.31 9.37
C VAL A 42 14.17 13.56 9.62
N ASP A 43 13.67 14.74 9.25
CA ASP A 43 14.47 15.96 9.29
C ASP A 43 14.55 16.57 10.70
N HIS A 44 13.51 16.43 11.50
CA HIS A 44 13.37 17.24 12.73
C HIS A 44 13.18 16.42 14.00
N ALA A 45 12.59 15.22 13.94
CA ALA A 45 12.27 14.49 15.17
C ALA A 45 13.54 13.87 15.81
N PRO A 46 13.70 13.92 17.14
CA PRO A 46 14.67 13.10 17.87
C PRO A 46 14.44 11.61 17.62
N THR A 47 15.48 10.79 17.67
CA THR A 47 15.42 9.37 17.23
C THR A 47 14.30 8.55 17.87
N LYS A 48 14.12 8.63 19.20
CA LYS A 48 13.03 7.91 19.89
C LYS A 48 11.64 8.43 19.53
N VAL A 49 11.50 9.73 19.29
CA VAL A 49 10.23 10.34 18.84
C VAL A 49 9.93 9.89 17.41
N ALA A 50 10.94 9.90 16.54
CA ALA A 50 10.82 9.42 15.17
C ALA A 50 10.38 7.94 15.11
N ALA A 51 10.93 7.09 15.99
CA ALA A 51 10.56 5.69 16.12
C ALA A 51 9.06 5.53 16.41
N LYS A 52 8.56 6.26 17.41
CA LYS A 52 7.14 6.21 17.82
C LYS A 52 6.21 6.75 16.74
N GLN A 53 6.56 7.90 16.16
CA GLN A 53 5.75 8.54 15.10
C GLN A 53 5.66 7.65 13.86
N TRP A 54 6.80 7.12 13.38
CA TRP A 54 6.82 6.21 12.24
C TRP A 54 5.98 4.96 12.51
N LEU A 55 6.15 4.35 13.69
CA LEU A 55 5.42 3.14 14.07
C LEU A 55 3.90 3.36 14.08
N GLN A 56 3.43 4.46 14.66
CA GLN A 56 2.01 4.78 14.69
C GLN A 56 1.44 4.93 13.28
N GLY A 57 2.11 5.68 12.40
CA GLY A 57 1.65 5.83 11.02
C GLY A 57 1.68 4.51 10.24
N TYR A 58 2.72 3.69 10.44
CA TYR A 58 2.84 2.37 9.83
C TYR A 58 1.68 1.44 10.24
N GLN A 59 1.28 1.46 11.52
CA GLN A 59 0.18 0.64 12.05
C GLN A 59 -1.19 0.98 11.46
N LEU A 60 -1.36 2.19 10.90
CA LEU A 60 -2.59 2.58 10.20
C LEU A 60 -2.70 1.96 8.80
N GLY A 61 -1.60 1.51 8.19
CA GLY A 61 -1.57 0.97 6.82
C GLY A 61 -2.65 -0.10 6.54
N PRO A 62 -2.78 -1.15 7.36
CA PRO A 62 -3.78 -2.20 7.17
C PRO A 62 -5.24 -1.72 7.22
N VAL A 63 -5.51 -0.55 7.83
CA VAL A 63 -6.87 -0.02 7.95
C VAL A 63 -7.39 0.50 6.61
N TRP A 64 -6.51 0.96 5.72
CA TRP A 64 -6.91 1.60 4.46
C TRP A 64 -6.33 0.93 3.21
N VAL A 65 -5.16 0.29 3.26
CA VAL A 65 -4.53 -0.31 2.06
C VAL A 65 -5.38 -1.44 1.48
N PRO A 66 -5.71 -2.54 2.20
CA PRO A 66 -6.51 -3.62 1.64
C PRO A 66 -7.93 -3.18 1.21
N PRO A 67 -8.67 -2.35 1.99
CA PRO A 67 -9.98 -1.85 1.57
C PRO A 67 -9.99 -1.00 0.31
N ILE A 68 -8.84 -0.43 -0.10
CA ILE A 68 -8.70 0.32 -1.35
C ILE A 68 -8.17 -0.56 -2.47
N VAL A 69 -7.12 -1.34 -2.22
CA VAL A 69 -6.47 -2.16 -3.26
C VAL A 69 -7.38 -3.28 -3.74
N ALA A 70 -8.04 -4.01 -2.84
CA ALA A 70 -8.83 -5.18 -3.24
C ALA A 70 -10.06 -4.81 -4.09
N PRO A 71 -10.91 -3.84 -3.69
CA PRO A 71 -12.04 -3.43 -4.53
C PRO A 71 -11.59 -2.72 -5.81
N GLY A 72 -10.52 -1.92 -5.78
CA GLY A 72 -9.96 -1.30 -6.98
C GLY A 72 -9.47 -2.33 -8.00
N THR A 73 -8.84 -3.42 -7.52
CA THR A 73 -8.44 -4.56 -8.36
C THR A 73 -9.67 -5.24 -8.95
N ALA A 74 -10.63 -5.63 -8.11
CA ALA A 74 -11.81 -6.36 -8.51
C ALA A 74 -12.66 -5.58 -9.53
N ALA A 75 -12.80 -4.26 -9.33
CA ALA A 75 -13.49 -3.37 -10.25
C ALA A 75 -12.83 -3.36 -11.63
N ASN A 76 -11.50 -3.21 -11.70
CA ASN A 76 -10.78 -3.23 -12.98
C ASN A 76 -10.84 -4.61 -13.66
N VAL A 77 -10.78 -5.72 -12.92
CA VAL A 77 -10.99 -7.06 -13.48
C VAL A 77 -12.39 -7.20 -14.07
N PHE A 78 -13.43 -6.77 -13.34
CA PHE A 78 -14.80 -6.79 -13.83
C PHE A 78 -14.96 -5.96 -15.11
N LEU A 79 -14.40 -4.75 -15.14
CA LEU A 79 -14.43 -3.87 -16.32
C LEU A 79 -13.69 -4.47 -17.52
N ALA A 80 -12.60 -5.20 -17.29
CA ALA A 80 -11.90 -5.93 -18.34
C ALA A 80 -12.75 -7.04 -18.96
N ILE A 81 -13.52 -7.77 -18.14
CA ILE A 81 -14.41 -8.85 -18.60
C ILE A 81 -15.52 -8.30 -19.50
N ILE A 82 -16.08 -7.14 -19.16
CA ILE A 82 -17.19 -6.53 -19.91
C ILE A 82 -16.75 -5.51 -20.97
N ALA A 83 -15.43 -5.38 -21.21
CA ALA A 83 -14.89 -4.41 -22.13
C ALA A 83 -15.32 -4.70 -23.58
N LYS A 84 -15.60 -3.64 -24.35
CA LYS A 84 -16.09 -3.76 -25.74
C LYS A 84 -14.97 -3.88 -26.76
N THR A 85 -13.76 -3.42 -26.42
CA THR A 85 -12.61 -3.40 -27.33
C THR A 85 -11.39 -4.05 -26.69
N PRO A 86 -10.48 -4.65 -27.49
CA PRO A 86 -9.24 -5.22 -26.98
C PRO A 86 -8.37 -4.20 -26.23
N LEU A 87 -8.26 -2.98 -26.75
CA LEU A 87 -7.50 -1.91 -26.10
C LEU A 87 -8.05 -1.61 -24.70
N GLN A 88 -9.36 -1.43 -24.58
CA GLN A 88 -10.00 -1.17 -23.29
C GLN A 88 -9.76 -2.31 -22.30
N ARG A 89 -9.97 -3.56 -22.75
CA ARG A 89 -9.71 -4.74 -21.92
C ARG A 89 -8.28 -4.75 -21.40
N ASN A 90 -7.31 -4.52 -22.29
CA ASN A 90 -5.89 -4.55 -21.93
C ASN A 90 -5.53 -3.46 -20.93
N LEU A 91 -6.11 -2.25 -21.06
CA LEU A 91 -5.89 -1.16 -20.11
C LEU A 91 -6.46 -1.47 -18.72
N TYR A 92 -7.67 -2.04 -18.64
CA TYR A 92 -8.23 -2.46 -17.36
C TYR A 92 -7.45 -3.62 -16.72
N VAL A 93 -6.99 -4.59 -17.51
CA VAL A 93 -6.09 -5.66 -17.02
C VAL A 93 -4.80 -5.06 -16.48
N ALA A 94 -4.17 -4.15 -17.22
CA ALA A 94 -2.96 -3.47 -16.77
C ALA A 94 -3.19 -2.68 -15.47
N ALA A 95 -4.29 -1.92 -15.38
CA ALA A 95 -4.67 -1.22 -14.16
C ALA A 95 -4.87 -2.17 -12.97
N ALA A 96 -5.57 -3.29 -13.18
CA ALA A 96 -5.77 -4.34 -12.17
C ALA A 96 -4.45 -4.94 -11.69
N LEU A 97 -3.54 -5.27 -12.61
CA LEU A 97 -2.22 -5.82 -12.27
C LEU A 97 -1.36 -4.80 -11.50
N CYS A 98 -1.36 -3.54 -11.93
CA CYS A 98 -0.66 -2.46 -11.24
C CYS A 98 -1.16 -2.34 -9.80
N ILE A 99 -2.46 -2.13 -9.57
CA ILE A 99 -2.98 -1.95 -8.21
C ILE A 99 -2.81 -3.23 -7.37
N PHE A 100 -3.04 -4.42 -7.95
CA PHE A 100 -2.85 -5.68 -7.25
C PHE A 100 -1.40 -5.87 -6.79
N SER A 101 -0.41 -5.47 -7.59
CA SER A 101 1.03 -5.62 -7.28
C SER A 101 1.46 -4.95 -5.97
N ILE A 102 0.69 -4.00 -5.46
CA ILE A 102 0.92 -3.36 -4.16
C ILE A 102 0.94 -4.40 -3.02
N MET A 103 0.05 -5.40 -3.06
CA MET A 103 -0.05 -6.41 -1.99
C MET A 103 1.18 -7.31 -1.91
N PRO A 104 1.66 -7.96 -2.99
CA PRO A 104 2.87 -8.76 -2.92
C PRO A 104 4.12 -7.93 -2.61
N ILE A 105 4.24 -6.69 -3.11
CA ILE A 105 5.32 -5.78 -2.70
C ILE A 105 5.27 -5.56 -1.18
N THR A 106 4.07 -5.32 -0.64
CA THR A 106 3.91 -5.07 0.80
C THR A 106 4.26 -6.29 1.63
N PHE A 107 3.67 -7.45 1.35
CA PHE A 107 3.78 -8.61 2.23
C PHE A 107 5.04 -9.46 2.02
N PHE A 108 5.55 -9.56 0.79
CA PHE A 108 6.71 -10.42 0.51
C PHE A 108 8.03 -9.66 0.50
N TYR A 109 8.00 -8.36 0.20
CA TYR A 109 9.22 -7.55 0.12
C TYR A 109 9.35 -6.58 1.31
N MET A 110 8.37 -5.68 1.49
CA MET A 110 8.48 -4.66 2.53
C MET A 110 8.34 -5.25 3.93
N GLU A 111 7.36 -6.13 4.16
CA GLU A 111 7.02 -6.60 5.50
C GLU A 111 8.17 -7.36 6.18
N PRO A 112 8.71 -8.45 5.62
CA PRO A 112 9.81 -9.19 6.23
C PRO A 112 11.19 -8.52 6.10
N GLY A 113 11.33 -7.59 5.15
CA GLY A 113 12.57 -6.87 4.87
C GLY A 113 12.62 -5.52 5.57
N ILE A 114 11.92 -4.54 5.02
CA ILE A 114 12.02 -3.12 5.39
C ILE A 114 11.26 -2.81 6.68
N ASN A 115 9.98 -3.17 6.76
CA ASN A 115 9.16 -2.96 7.94
C ASN A 115 9.70 -3.81 9.10
N GLY A 116 10.13 -5.04 8.82
CA GLY A 116 10.80 -5.90 9.78
C GLY A 116 12.07 -5.26 10.36
N ALA A 117 12.96 -4.74 9.50
CA ALA A 117 14.14 -4.02 9.95
C ALA A 117 13.79 -2.81 10.82
N LEU A 118 12.80 -2.01 10.42
CA LEU A 118 12.33 -0.86 11.20
C LEU A 118 11.75 -1.27 12.54
N LYS A 119 10.88 -2.29 12.58
CA LYS A 119 10.34 -2.84 13.83
C LYS A 119 11.46 -3.31 14.77
N TRP A 120 12.45 -4.03 14.24
CA TRP A 120 13.60 -4.48 15.03
C TRP A 120 14.35 -3.30 15.63
N LYS A 121 14.72 -2.31 14.80
CA LYS A 121 15.43 -1.10 15.25
C LYS A 121 14.64 -0.34 16.31
N ILE A 122 13.33 -0.18 16.11
CA ILE A 122 12.44 0.55 17.03
C ILE A 122 12.36 -0.18 18.38
N GLN A 123 12.19 -1.50 18.39
CA GLN A 123 12.22 -2.27 19.62
C GLN A 123 13.55 -2.12 20.34
N SER A 124 14.69 -2.20 19.63
CA SER A 124 16.00 -2.01 20.25
C SER A 124 16.16 -0.64 20.88
N LEU A 125 15.63 0.41 20.23
CA LEU A 125 15.70 1.80 20.70
C LEU A 125 14.76 2.09 21.88
N LEU A 126 13.64 1.37 21.98
CA LEU A 126 12.60 1.60 22.99
C LEU A 126 12.55 0.47 24.04
N LYS A 127 13.60 -0.36 24.10
CA LYS A 127 13.69 -1.50 25.03
C LYS A 127 13.64 -1.04 26.49
N ASP A 128 14.27 0.09 26.81
CA ASP A 128 14.25 0.72 28.12
C ASP A 128 12.87 1.28 28.51
N GLU A 129 12.00 1.49 27.52
CA GLU A 129 10.61 1.92 27.71
C GLU A 129 9.63 0.71 27.75
N GLY A 130 10.16 -0.51 27.88
CA GLY A 130 9.37 -1.73 28.00
C GLY A 130 8.86 -2.32 26.67
N MET A 131 9.30 -1.79 25.53
CA MET A 131 8.88 -2.33 24.23
C MET A 131 9.49 -3.72 23.99
N ASN A 132 8.62 -4.72 23.86
CA ASN A 132 9.01 -6.10 23.54
C ASN A 132 7.90 -6.80 22.74
N TRP A 133 8.16 -7.06 21.47
CA TRP A 133 7.25 -7.78 20.58
C TRP A 133 7.68 -9.23 20.39
N GLY A 134 6.67 -10.11 20.35
CA GLY A 134 6.84 -11.47 19.90
C GLY A 134 7.03 -11.56 18.37
N GLU A 135 7.44 -12.74 17.92
CA GLU A 135 7.57 -13.07 16.51
C GLU A 135 6.20 -13.30 15.85
N THR A 136 6.14 -13.15 14.54
CA THR A 136 5.02 -13.52 13.69
C THR A 136 5.46 -14.33 12.48
N SER A 137 4.51 -14.92 11.76
CA SER A 137 4.80 -15.67 10.54
C SER A 137 4.44 -14.87 9.29
N ILE A 138 5.00 -15.28 8.14
CA ILE A 138 4.67 -14.70 6.84
C ILE A 138 3.20 -14.89 6.44
N PHE A 139 2.55 -15.94 6.97
CA PHE A 139 1.15 -16.26 6.72
C PHE A 139 0.19 -15.52 7.67
N ALA A 140 0.72 -14.92 8.72
CA ALA A 140 -0.02 -14.09 9.68
C ALA A 140 0.76 -12.80 9.95
N PRO A 141 0.96 -11.92 8.95
CA PRO A 141 1.67 -10.67 9.16
C PRO A 141 0.93 -9.81 10.18
N SER A 142 1.69 -9.13 11.04
CA SER A 142 1.12 -8.27 12.07
C SER A 142 1.94 -7.00 12.22
N VAL A 143 1.24 -5.87 12.32
CA VAL A 143 1.84 -4.56 12.56
C VAL A 143 2.29 -4.35 14.01
N THR A 144 1.96 -5.29 14.90
CA THR A 144 2.32 -5.27 16.34
C THR A 144 3.23 -6.43 16.75
N LYS A 145 3.77 -7.18 15.78
CA LYS A 145 4.72 -8.29 16.00
C LYS A 145 5.87 -8.23 14.99
N HIS A 146 6.97 -8.93 15.27
CA HIS A 146 8.14 -9.02 14.39
C HIS A 146 7.91 -9.94 13.21
N SER A 147 8.12 -9.41 12.02
CA SER A 147 8.18 -10.16 10.75
C SER A 147 9.61 -10.20 10.19
N ALA A 148 10.58 -9.62 10.90
CA ALA A 148 11.93 -9.38 10.41
C ALA A 148 12.71 -10.68 10.18
N THR A 149 13.19 -10.87 8.95
CA THR A 149 14.19 -11.89 8.63
C THR A 149 15.52 -11.62 9.36
N GLN A 150 16.37 -12.64 9.50
CA GLN A 150 17.70 -12.45 10.08
C GLN A 150 18.55 -11.42 9.31
N ALA A 151 18.43 -11.38 7.98
CA ALA A 151 19.10 -10.37 7.16
C ALA A 151 18.59 -8.96 7.49
N ALA A 152 17.27 -8.78 7.63
CA ALA A 152 16.67 -7.50 8.01
C ALA A 152 17.12 -7.04 9.40
N ARG A 153 17.23 -7.94 10.39
CA ARG A 153 17.74 -7.60 11.73
C ARG A 153 19.19 -7.12 11.69
N ARG A 154 20.07 -7.86 11.00
CA ARG A 154 21.48 -7.47 10.82
C ARG A 154 21.63 -6.14 10.10
N TRP A 155 20.77 -5.87 9.13
CA TRP A 155 20.73 -4.57 8.46
C TRP A 155 20.28 -3.46 9.41
N ALA A 156 19.22 -3.68 10.19
CA ALA A 156 18.71 -2.72 11.17
C ALA A 156 19.73 -2.36 12.26
N GLU A 157 20.48 -3.35 12.76
CA GLU A 157 21.52 -3.13 13.77
C GLU A 157 22.60 -2.17 13.30
N LYS A 158 22.98 -2.25 12.02
CA LYS A 158 24.06 -1.46 11.41
C LYS A 158 23.61 -0.11 10.83
N THR A 159 22.31 0.12 10.70
CA THR A 159 21.76 1.29 9.99
C THR A 159 21.09 2.25 10.95
N ASP A 160 21.20 3.55 10.72
CA ASP A 160 20.47 4.54 11.51
C ASP A 160 18.95 4.43 11.27
N LEU A 161 18.15 4.75 12.29
CA LEU A 161 16.69 4.68 12.17
C LEU A 161 16.17 5.58 11.04
N LYS A 162 16.68 6.81 10.92
CA LYS A 162 16.20 7.76 9.92
C LYS A 162 16.59 7.33 8.51
N GLU A 163 17.72 6.65 8.35
CA GLU A 163 18.11 6.03 7.08
C GLU A 163 17.17 4.89 6.69
N LEU A 164 16.80 4.02 7.64
CA LEU A 164 15.80 2.97 7.41
C LEU A 164 14.44 3.58 7.00
N ILE A 165 14.01 4.66 7.67
CA ILE A 165 12.76 5.38 7.34
C ILE A 165 12.84 6.01 5.93
N ARG A 166 13.97 6.61 5.56
CA ARG A 166 14.19 7.15 4.20
C ARG A 166 14.12 6.04 3.15
N PHE A 167 14.70 4.88 3.42
CA PHE A 167 14.63 3.73 2.52
C PHE A 167 13.18 3.24 2.37
N TRP A 168 12.45 3.13 3.48
CA TRP A 168 11.03 2.80 3.46
C TRP A 168 10.23 3.78 2.60
N ARG A 169 10.46 5.08 2.77
CA ARG A 169 9.82 6.12 1.96
C ARG A 169 10.11 5.92 0.47
N ARG A 170 11.37 5.67 0.08
CA ARG A 170 11.73 5.46 -1.32
C ARG A 170 10.91 4.33 -1.97
N ILE A 171 10.69 3.24 -1.23
CA ILE A 171 9.86 2.13 -1.72
C ILE A 171 8.37 2.51 -1.71
N ASN A 172 7.93 3.30 -0.74
CA ASN A 172 6.59 3.86 -0.71
C ASN A 172 6.34 4.83 -1.89
N ASP A 173 7.37 5.57 -2.32
CA ASP A 173 7.30 6.49 -3.47
C ASP A 173 7.02 5.71 -4.75
N PHE A 174 7.74 4.61 -4.94
CA PHE A 174 7.48 3.68 -6.04
C PHE A 174 6.05 3.13 -6.02
N ARG A 175 5.52 2.79 -4.84
CA ARG A 175 4.15 2.29 -4.71
C ARG A 175 3.09 3.32 -5.10
N TYR A 176 3.23 4.59 -4.70
CA TYR A 176 2.24 5.59 -5.12
C TYR A 176 2.28 5.82 -6.64
N VAL A 177 3.45 5.74 -7.28
CA VAL A 177 3.57 5.82 -8.75
C VAL A 177 2.77 4.69 -9.41
N ILE A 178 2.86 3.46 -8.89
CA ILE A 178 2.03 2.33 -9.35
C ILE A 178 0.54 2.67 -9.24
N GLY A 179 0.10 3.24 -8.12
CA GLY A 179 -1.29 3.68 -7.94
C GLY A 179 -1.72 4.74 -8.96
N GLY A 180 -0.86 5.73 -9.22
CA GLY A 180 -1.10 6.77 -10.21
C GLY A 180 -1.19 6.21 -11.64
N VAL A 181 -0.31 5.28 -12.01
CA VAL A 181 -0.37 4.59 -13.31
C VAL A 181 -1.68 3.79 -13.44
N ALA A 182 -2.07 3.04 -12.40
CA ALA A 182 -3.33 2.31 -12.39
C ALA A 182 -4.54 3.25 -12.56
N ALA A 183 -4.53 4.41 -11.89
CA ALA A 183 -5.57 5.43 -12.02
C ALA A 183 -5.66 5.97 -13.45
N LEU A 184 -4.52 6.31 -14.07
CA LEU A 184 -4.47 6.82 -15.45
C LEU A 184 -4.97 5.79 -16.47
N LEU A 185 -4.54 4.54 -16.35
CA LEU A 185 -4.95 3.46 -17.24
C LEU A 185 -6.46 3.20 -17.14
N SER A 186 -6.98 3.06 -15.92
CA SER A 186 -8.41 2.85 -15.67
C SER A 186 -9.26 4.05 -16.12
N GLY A 187 -8.77 5.26 -15.84
CA GLY A 187 -9.41 6.51 -16.24
C GLY A 187 -9.50 6.63 -17.75
N TYR A 188 -8.38 6.47 -18.46
CA TYR A 188 -8.37 6.52 -19.93
C TYR A 188 -9.29 5.46 -20.55
N ALA A 189 -9.26 4.22 -20.05
CA ALA A 189 -10.14 3.14 -20.50
C ALA A 189 -11.63 3.42 -20.26
N THR A 190 -11.95 4.18 -19.21
CA THR A 190 -13.32 4.58 -18.86
C THR A 190 -13.82 5.74 -19.72
N PHE A 191 -13.02 6.81 -19.82
CA PHE A 191 -13.45 8.06 -20.45
C PHE A 191 -13.30 8.06 -21.98
N SER A 192 -12.44 7.21 -22.55
CA SER A 192 -12.38 7.01 -24.01
C SER A 192 -13.66 6.44 -24.63
N GLN A 193 -14.64 6.03 -23.81
CA GLN A 193 -15.97 5.61 -24.26
C GLN A 193 -17.00 6.75 -24.35
N LEU A 194 -16.66 7.95 -23.88
CA LEU A 194 -17.58 9.09 -23.80
C LEU A 194 -17.47 10.05 -25.00
N GLY A 195 -16.48 9.86 -25.87
CA GLY A 195 -16.35 10.56 -27.15
C GLY A 195 -16.73 9.65 -28.30
#